data_AF-A0A7C7ECG5-F1
#
_entry.id   AF-A0A7C7ECG5-F1
#
_cell.length_a   1.000
_cell.length_b   1.000
_cell.length_c   1.000
_cell.angle_alpha   90.00
_cell.angle_beta   90.00
_cell.angle_gamma   90.00
#
_symmetry.space_group_name_H-M   'P 1'
#
loop_
_entity.id
_entity.type
_entity.pdbx_description
1 polymer ?
#
loop_
_entity_poly.entity_id
_entity_poly.type
_entity_poly.pdbx_seq_one_letter_code
_entity_poly.pdbx_strand_id
1 'polypeptide(L)'
;MKGSVLIIAIVIMAAISFLLITAFSIMESHYIITRNEELHQQAFYLAEAGINFALNELQQIVMKAHEECLDEFIWDPYRNPGSSLQESARQHVAGKLGPVINKKLTDKGYLINFPDPDLPIEQPDTKVDVRIRFTDIYKNPSRLLISSRCEIGNIRRRIDSEVLINKISGVCSSKLFEFALISGGGIKVSNEGNLQVFGSVFAKGGIQAEESSSVEINRRTVAGEDINISNNSQAVFSDNIISRKLVVSGHPTSYAACLGDVYAFNGISASGQGNSLHINGKLYICPDDSGQSAGVSAIGGASIILENEVFINGTLNYDASGGFLFGLEEVPIVGETFRSCESIGGWNHSFYFPNYTPEYARHFFKPGFTSLDTDQQADLVYYYINNPPELEIYGSQYYQHLSEIHNGNILFGYDNSFKGHASGLVFADNQVIKPVPMSNREEFYNEIIYEMKSNTDWNINSHINFAVPVIENNIAADGNSFTVLDPARPIVYIIPDEKDIILPPGEYGGILVTNGSVLVQSGDSVIYKGLIISGENLTVNGDLTVYEDISLVFGVLGSQGNNLSRFFCIESEKPLFEIKSCKEVLYNSQW
;
A
#
# COMPACT_ATOMS: atom_id res chain seq x y z
N MET A 1 -51.52 70.53 -77.49
CA MET A 1 -50.46 69.95 -76.63
C MET A 1 -51.04 69.22 -75.40
N LYS A 2 -52.00 68.28 -75.56
CA LYS A 2 -52.53 67.48 -74.43
C LYS A 2 -52.23 65.97 -74.54
N GLY A 3 -51.81 65.45 -75.70
CA GLY A 3 -51.43 64.03 -75.88
C GLY A 3 -49.97 63.71 -75.56
N SER A 4 -49.06 64.69 -75.63
CA SER A 4 -47.61 64.48 -75.48
C SER A 4 -47.16 64.29 -74.03
N VAL A 5 -47.83 64.94 -73.08
CA VAL A 5 -47.52 64.85 -71.65
C VAL A 5 -48.02 63.52 -71.05
N LEU A 6 -49.14 63.00 -71.56
CA LEU A 6 -49.71 61.73 -71.09
C LEU A 6 -48.80 60.53 -71.42
N ILE A 7 -48.21 60.50 -72.62
CA ILE A 7 -47.29 59.45 -73.04
C ILE A 7 -46.02 59.46 -72.17
N ILE A 8 -45.45 60.65 -71.92
CA ILE A 8 -44.29 60.79 -71.05
C ILE A 8 -44.63 60.36 -69.62
N ALA A 9 -45.80 60.74 -69.10
CA ALA A 9 -46.25 60.32 -67.77
C ALA A 9 -46.45 58.80 -67.68
N ILE A 10 -47.00 58.15 -68.71
CA ILE A 10 -47.16 56.68 -68.77
C ILE A 10 -45.80 55.98 -68.83
N VAL A 11 -44.84 56.49 -69.61
CA VAL A 11 -43.48 55.92 -69.68
C VAL A 11 -42.74 56.09 -68.36
N ILE A 12 -42.88 57.25 -67.69
CA ILE A 12 -42.33 57.49 -66.35
C ILE A 12 -42.99 56.55 -65.33
N MET A 13 -44.32 56.40 -65.35
CA MET A 13 -45.03 55.48 -64.46
C MET A 13 -44.65 54.03 -64.70
N ALA A 14 -44.46 53.62 -65.95
CA ALA A 14 -43.99 52.28 -66.31
C ALA A 14 -42.54 52.05 -65.86
N ALA A 15 -41.66 53.04 -66.04
CA ALA A 15 -40.27 52.99 -65.56
C ALA A 15 -40.19 52.93 -64.03
N ILE A 16 -41.01 53.72 -63.32
CA ILE A 16 -41.13 53.69 -61.85
C ILE A 16 -41.68 52.34 -61.39
N SER A 17 -42.69 51.79 -62.07
CA SER A 17 -43.25 50.47 -61.75
C SER A 17 -42.22 49.36 -61.95
N PHE A 18 -41.41 49.43 -63.02
CA PHE A 18 -40.34 48.46 -63.27
C PHE A 18 -39.22 48.57 -62.24
N LEU A 19 -38.87 49.79 -61.82
CA LEU A 19 -37.91 50.06 -60.74
C LEU A 19 -38.41 49.55 -59.38
N LEU A 20 -39.70 49.71 -59.09
CA LEU A 20 -40.31 49.20 -57.86
C LEU A 20 -40.32 47.66 -57.86
N ILE A 21 -40.73 47.01 -58.95
CA ILE A 21 -40.73 45.54 -59.06
C ILE A 21 -39.31 44.97 -58.89
N THR A 22 -38.31 45.59 -59.53
CA THR A 22 -36.91 45.16 -59.38
C THR A 22 -36.37 45.41 -57.98
N ALA A 23 -36.68 46.54 -57.34
CA ALA A 23 -36.30 46.80 -55.95
C ALA A 23 -36.95 45.83 -54.96
N PHE A 24 -38.24 45.50 -55.13
CA PHE A 24 -38.93 44.50 -54.31
C PHE A 24 -38.34 43.09 -54.51
N SER A 25 -38.01 42.70 -55.75
CA SER A 25 -37.38 41.41 -56.03
C SER A 25 -35.97 41.28 -55.43
N ILE A 26 -35.17 42.36 -55.45
CA ILE A 26 -33.86 42.40 -54.80
C ILE A 26 -34.00 42.34 -53.28
N MET A 27 -34.95 43.09 -52.70
CA MET A 27 -35.21 43.10 -51.26
C MET A 27 -35.71 41.74 -50.77
N GLU A 28 -36.61 41.09 -51.51
CA GLU A 28 -37.11 39.74 -51.22
C GLU A 28 -35.99 38.70 -51.33
N SER A 29 -35.15 38.79 -52.37
CA SER A 29 -33.97 37.92 -52.51
C SER A 29 -32.97 38.13 -51.37
N HIS A 30 -32.70 39.39 -50.99
CA HIS A 30 -31.78 39.69 -49.89
C HIS A 30 -32.35 39.21 -48.55
N TYR A 31 -33.64 39.42 -48.30
CA TYR A 31 -34.34 38.88 -47.13
C TYR A 31 -34.28 37.35 -47.06
N ILE A 32 -34.49 36.65 -48.19
CA ILE A 32 -34.37 35.19 -48.26
C ILE A 32 -32.93 34.74 -48.00
N ILE A 33 -31.92 35.45 -48.54
CA ILE A 33 -30.50 35.13 -48.32
C ILE A 33 -30.15 35.32 -46.85
N THR A 34 -30.46 36.47 -46.25
CA THR A 34 -30.16 36.77 -44.83
C THR A 34 -30.88 35.79 -43.91
N ARG A 35 -32.16 35.50 -44.16
CA ARG A 35 -32.91 34.51 -43.38
C ARG A 35 -32.35 33.10 -43.51
N ASN A 36 -31.89 32.70 -44.70
CA ASN A 36 -31.22 31.40 -44.89
C ASN A 36 -29.86 31.35 -44.17
N GLU A 37 -29.09 32.44 -44.19
CA GLU A 37 -27.83 32.55 -43.42
C GLU A 37 -28.08 32.44 -41.91
N GLU A 38 -29.11 33.11 -41.38
CA GLU A 38 -29.53 32.99 -39.99
C GLU A 38 -29.95 31.56 -39.63
N LEU A 39 -30.73 30.88 -40.47
CA LEU A 39 -31.12 29.48 -40.25
C LEU A 39 -29.92 28.53 -40.33
N HIS A 40 -28.95 28.80 -41.21
CA HIS A 40 -27.71 28.04 -41.29
C HIS A 40 -26.84 28.20 -40.04
N GLN A 41 -26.76 29.41 -39.48
CA GLN A 41 -26.08 29.67 -38.22
C GLN A 41 -26.83 29.04 -37.05
N GLN A 42 -28.16 29.14 -37.02
CA GLN A 42 -28.99 28.52 -35.99
C GLN A 42 -28.82 27.00 -35.97
N ALA A 43 -28.87 26.33 -37.13
CA ALA A 43 -28.63 24.90 -37.23
C ALA A 43 -27.20 24.51 -36.78
N PHE A 44 -26.21 25.35 -37.04
CA PHE A 44 -24.85 25.15 -36.54
C PHE A 44 -24.79 25.25 -35.01
N TYR A 45 -25.36 26.31 -34.41
CA TYR A 45 -25.37 26.51 -32.96
C TYR A 45 -26.13 25.43 -32.21
N LEU A 46 -27.20 24.89 -32.78
CA LEU A 46 -27.93 23.76 -32.19
C LEU A 46 -27.12 22.46 -32.27
N ALA A 47 -26.43 22.21 -33.38
CA ALA A 47 -25.49 21.10 -33.46
C ALA A 47 -24.33 21.27 -32.46
N GLU A 48 -23.84 22.49 -32.26
CA GLU A 48 -22.80 22.82 -31.28
C GLU A 48 -23.29 22.65 -29.83
N ALA A 49 -24.53 23.05 -29.53
CA ALA A 49 -25.14 22.81 -28.23
C ALA A 49 -25.28 21.30 -27.94
N GLY A 50 -25.71 20.52 -28.92
CA GLY A 50 -25.79 19.06 -28.80
C GLY A 50 -24.44 18.40 -28.56
N ILE A 51 -23.37 18.82 -29.27
CA ILE A 51 -22.03 18.25 -29.06
C ILE A 51 -21.48 18.64 -27.68
N ASN A 52 -21.67 19.88 -27.24
CA ASN A 52 -21.17 20.37 -25.95
C ASN A 52 -21.89 19.69 -24.78
N PHE A 53 -23.21 19.52 -24.88
CA PHE A 53 -23.99 18.77 -23.90
C PHE A 53 -23.51 17.32 -23.78
N ALA A 54 -23.33 16.65 -24.92
CA ALA A 54 -22.85 15.28 -24.96
C ALA A 54 -21.43 15.12 -24.39
N LEU A 55 -20.53 16.05 -24.73
CA LEU A 55 -19.16 16.08 -24.19
C LEU A 55 -19.16 16.20 -22.67
N ASN A 56 -19.96 17.12 -22.10
CA ASN A 56 -20.04 17.32 -20.65
C ASN A 56 -20.62 16.10 -19.93
N GLU A 57 -21.77 15.57 -20.42
CA GLU A 57 -22.39 14.38 -19.85
C GLU A 57 -21.45 13.16 -19.90
N LEU A 58 -20.78 12.94 -21.03
CA LEU A 58 -19.85 11.83 -21.18
C LEU A 58 -18.60 12.00 -20.31
N GLN A 59 -18.09 13.23 -20.16
CA GLN A 59 -16.98 13.51 -19.27
C GLN A 59 -17.33 13.10 -17.82
N GLN A 60 -18.51 13.50 -17.32
CA GLN A 60 -18.96 13.12 -15.97
C GLN A 60 -19.10 11.61 -15.80
N ILE A 61 -19.67 10.92 -16.79
CA ILE A 61 -19.81 9.45 -16.76
C ILE A 61 -18.43 8.78 -16.72
N VAL A 62 -17.48 9.27 -17.51
CA VAL A 62 -16.11 8.73 -17.57
C VAL A 62 -15.38 8.98 -16.26
N MET A 63 -15.48 10.17 -15.67
CA MET A 63 -14.87 10.48 -14.36
C MET A 63 -15.41 9.56 -13.27
N LYS A 64 -16.72 9.41 -13.16
CA LYS A 64 -17.34 8.53 -12.17
C LYS A 64 -16.99 7.05 -12.39
N ALA A 65 -16.97 6.59 -13.64
CA ALA A 65 -16.56 5.22 -13.96
C ALA A 65 -15.09 4.95 -13.61
N HIS A 66 -14.25 5.96 -13.77
CA HIS A 66 -12.85 5.88 -13.44
C HIS A 66 -12.60 5.81 -11.94
N GLU A 67 -13.26 6.67 -11.15
CA GLU A 67 -13.25 6.59 -9.68
C GLU A 67 -13.66 5.21 -9.20
N GLU A 68 -14.77 4.66 -9.71
CA GLU A 68 -15.22 3.30 -9.35
C GLU A 68 -14.18 2.21 -9.68
N CYS A 69 -13.45 2.34 -10.80
CA CYS A 69 -12.38 1.41 -11.13
C CYS A 69 -11.17 1.53 -10.21
N LEU A 70 -10.87 2.73 -9.70
CA LEU A 70 -9.77 2.94 -8.75
C LEU A 70 -10.15 2.48 -7.35
N ASP A 71 -11.38 2.72 -6.91
CA ASP A 71 -11.86 2.27 -5.60
C ASP A 71 -11.90 0.74 -5.50
N GLU A 72 -12.18 0.04 -6.59
CA GLU A 72 -12.12 -1.43 -6.67
C GLU A 72 -10.69 -1.98 -6.79
N PHE A 73 -9.69 -1.13 -7.06
CA PHE A 73 -8.33 -1.59 -7.29
C PHE A 73 -7.59 -1.79 -5.96
N ILE A 74 -7.37 -3.06 -5.63
CA ILE A 74 -6.47 -3.46 -4.55
C ILE A 74 -5.15 -3.86 -5.17
N TRP A 75 -4.09 -3.12 -4.86
CA TRP A 75 -2.76 -3.45 -5.33
C TRP A 75 -2.15 -4.58 -4.51
N ASP A 76 -1.72 -5.62 -5.20
CA ASP A 76 -0.97 -6.73 -4.61
C ASP A 76 0.44 -6.78 -5.23
N PRO A 77 1.46 -6.26 -4.52
CA PRO A 77 2.83 -6.27 -4.98
C PRO A 77 3.49 -7.66 -4.86
N TYR A 78 2.93 -8.59 -4.10
CA TYR A 78 3.44 -9.96 -4.01
C TYR A 78 3.16 -10.75 -5.29
N ARG A 79 1.96 -10.58 -5.89
CA ARG A 79 1.64 -11.20 -7.18
C ARG A 79 2.38 -10.58 -8.36
N ASN A 80 2.68 -9.29 -8.32
CA ASN A 80 3.35 -8.56 -9.41
C ASN A 80 4.53 -7.72 -8.90
N PRO A 81 5.61 -8.36 -8.39
CA PRO A 81 6.70 -7.64 -7.72
C PRO A 81 7.53 -6.76 -8.66
N GLY A 82 7.40 -6.94 -9.97
CA GLY A 82 8.09 -6.14 -10.98
C GLY A 82 7.28 -4.94 -11.49
N SER A 83 6.02 -4.78 -11.09
CA SER A 83 5.16 -3.71 -11.57
C SER A 83 4.92 -2.66 -10.49
N SER A 84 4.98 -1.39 -10.88
CA SER A 84 4.62 -0.30 -9.98
C SER A 84 3.13 -0.31 -9.61
N LEU A 85 2.78 0.39 -8.52
CA LEU A 85 1.38 0.66 -8.16
C LEU A 85 0.63 1.28 -9.35
N GLN A 86 1.23 2.30 -9.96
CA GLN A 86 0.68 2.97 -11.15
C GLN A 86 0.55 2.02 -12.34
N GLU A 87 1.54 1.17 -12.63
CA GLU A 87 1.46 0.22 -13.73
C GLU A 87 0.34 -0.81 -13.51
N SER A 88 0.23 -1.32 -12.28
CA SER A 88 -0.76 -2.32 -11.91
C SER A 88 -2.18 -1.74 -11.95
N ALA A 89 -2.37 -0.54 -11.39
CA ALA A 89 -3.62 0.21 -11.47
C ALA A 89 -4.00 0.50 -12.92
N ARG A 90 -3.03 0.92 -13.74
CA ARG A 90 -3.25 1.15 -15.18
C ARG A 90 -3.71 -0.12 -15.88
N GLN A 91 -3.08 -1.27 -15.63
CA GLN A 91 -3.52 -2.54 -16.23
C GLN A 91 -4.95 -2.89 -15.79
N HIS A 92 -5.28 -2.67 -14.51
CA HIS A 92 -6.62 -2.87 -13.97
C HIS A 92 -7.67 -1.98 -14.65
N VAL A 93 -7.45 -0.67 -14.63
CA VAL A 93 -8.32 0.34 -15.26
C VAL A 93 -8.39 0.12 -16.77
N ALA A 94 -7.29 -0.29 -17.41
CA ALA A 94 -7.26 -0.62 -18.83
C ALA A 94 -8.25 -1.72 -19.21
N GLY A 95 -8.31 -2.78 -18.40
CA GLY A 95 -9.23 -3.90 -18.56
C GLY A 95 -10.69 -3.58 -18.19
N LYS A 96 -10.92 -2.75 -17.17
CA LYS A 96 -12.26 -2.53 -16.59
C LYS A 96 -13.00 -1.27 -17.03
N LEU A 97 -12.30 -0.15 -17.24
CA LEU A 97 -12.95 1.16 -17.44
C LEU A 97 -13.92 1.17 -18.62
N GLY A 98 -13.51 0.58 -19.73
CA GLY A 98 -14.33 0.46 -20.93
C GLY A 98 -15.68 -0.24 -20.67
N PRO A 99 -15.66 -1.50 -20.16
CA PRO A 99 -16.86 -2.18 -19.70
C PRO A 99 -17.74 -1.40 -18.73
N VAL A 100 -17.15 -0.71 -17.74
CA VAL A 100 -17.90 0.08 -16.74
C VAL A 100 -18.60 1.27 -17.39
N ILE A 101 -17.91 2.02 -18.27
CA ILE A 101 -18.53 3.11 -19.04
C ILE A 101 -19.68 2.58 -19.89
N ASN A 102 -19.49 1.47 -20.59
CA ASN A 102 -20.53 0.89 -21.46
C ASN A 102 -21.77 0.44 -20.67
N LYS A 103 -21.55 -0.14 -19.48
CA LYS A 103 -22.63 -0.49 -18.56
C LYS A 103 -23.42 0.76 -18.15
N LYS A 104 -22.75 1.82 -17.70
CA LYS A 104 -23.42 3.09 -17.31
C LYS A 104 -24.21 3.72 -18.46
N LEU A 105 -23.67 3.71 -19.68
CA LEU A 105 -24.36 4.24 -20.86
C LEU A 105 -25.59 3.40 -21.23
N THR A 106 -25.51 2.07 -21.04
CA THR A 106 -26.62 1.15 -21.25
C THR A 106 -27.73 1.39 -20.21
N ASP A 107 -27.35 1.49 -18.94
CA ASP A 107 -28.28 1.72 -17.82
C ASP A 107 -29.03 3.07 -17.97
N LYS A 108 -28.37 4.06 -18.59
CA LYS A 108 -28.96 5.37 -18.93
C LYS A 108 -29.71 5.39 -20.27
N GLY A 109 -29.62 4.33 -21.10
CA GLY A 109 -30.23 4.27 -22.44
C GLY A 109 -29.50 5.08 -23.53
N TYR A 110 -28.35 5.67 -23.22
CA TYR A 110 -27.63 6.64 -24.07
C TYR A 110 -26.98 6.01 -25.30
N LEU A 111 -26.79 4.68 -25.34
CA LEU A 111 -26.28 3.98 -26.53
C LEU A 111 -27.29 3.90 -27.67
N ILE A 112 -28.59 3.97 -27.34
CA ILE A 112 -29.68 3.85 -28.31
C ILE A 112 -30.17 5.25 -28.69
N ASN A 113 -30.49 6.08 -27.69
CA ASN A 113 -30.91 7.47 -27.88
C ASN A 113 -30.21 8.33 -26.83
N PHE A 114 -29.27 9.18 -27.26
CA PHE A 114 -28.66 10.16 -26.37
C PHE A 114 -29.66 11.31 -26.13
N PRO A 115 -29.81 11.82 -24.89
CA PRO A 115 -30.77 12.87 -24.62
C PRO A 115 -30.47 14.15 -25.40
N ASP A 116 -31.52 14.84 -25.82
CA ASP A 116 -31.40 16.16 -26.42
C ASP A 116 -31.07 17.20 -25.34
N PRO A 117 -30.26 18.22 -25.65
CA PRO A 117 -30.04 19.34 -24.73
C PRO A 117 -31.35 20.11 -24.49
N ASP A 118 -31.61 20.48 -23.23
CA ASP A 118 -32.72 21.36 -22.87
C ASP A 118 -32.46 22.76 -23.44
N LEU A 119 -33.00 23.00 -24.64
CA LEU A 119 -32.91 24.26 -25.35
C LEU A 119 -34.29 24.90 -25.45
N PRO A 120 -34.41 26.22 -25.24
CA PRO A 120 -35.64 26.95 -25.56
C PRO A 120 -35.78 27.03 -27.09
N ILE A 121 -36.25 25.96 -27.71
CA ILE A 121 -36.44 25.87 -29.15
C ILE A 121 -37.78 26.52 -29.51
N GLU A 122 -37.73 27.66 -30.20
CA GLU A 122 -38.93 28.40 -30.63
C GLU A 122 -39.58 27.82 -31.91
N GLN A 123 -38.96 26.84 -32.58
CA GLN A 123 -39.41 26.32 -33.89
C GLN A 123 -39.78 24.82 -33.84
N PRO A 124 -40.98 24.42 -34.33
CA PRO A 124 -41.47 23.04 -34.27
C PRO A 124 -40.80 22.06 -35.25
N ASP A 125 -40.04 22.54 -36.24
CA ASP A 125 -39.41 21.71 -37.29
C ASP A 125 -37.92 21.41 -37.04
N THR A 126 -37.43 21.71 -35.83
CA THR A 126 -36.04 21.50 -35.43
C THR A 126 -35.83 20.10 -34.88
N LYS A 127 -34.79 19.40 -35.34
CA LYS A 127 -34.37 18.10 -34.80
C LYS A 127 -32.88 18.12 -34.50
N VAL A 128 -32.53 17.76 -33.27
CA VAL A 128 -31.16 17.48 -32.86
C VAL A 128 -31.06 15.96 -32.65
N ASP A 129 -29.96 15.35 -33.10
CA ASP A 129 -29.68 13.92 -32.93
C ASP A 129 -28.21 13.78 -32.56
N VAL A 130 -27.95 13.31 -31.33
CA VAL A 130 -26.61 13.04 -30.85
C VAL A 130 -26.33 11.54 -30.90
N ARG A 131 -25.22 11.16 -31.52
CA ARG A 131 -24.77 9.76 -31.63
C ARG A 131 -23.40 9.59 -31.01
N ILE A 132 -23.23 8.49 -30.28
CA ILE A 132 -21.96 8.13 -29.66
C ILE A 132 -21.50 6.76 -30.16
N ARG A 133 -20.19 6.59 -30.38
CA ARG A 133 -19.60 5.32 -30.79
C ARG A 133 -18.20 5.12 -30.21
N PHE A 134 -17.99 3.99 -29.53
CA PHE A 134 -16.65 3.53 -29.19
C PHE A 134 -16.03 2.77 -30.37
N THR A 135 -14.82 3.14 -30.75
CA THR A 135 -14.07 2.42 -31.80
C THR A 135 -13.11 1.39 -31.23
N ASP A 136 -12.58 1.62 -30.02
CA ASP A 136 -11.63 0.72 -29.36
C ASP A 136 -11.77 0.83 -27.82
N ILE A 137 -12.75 0.15 -27.23
CA ILE A 137 -13.09 0.27 -25.80
C ILE A 137 -12.05 -0.35 -24.84
N TYR A 138 -11.24 -1.28 -25.34
CA TYR A 138 -10.20 -1.96 -24.55
C TYR A 138 -8.81 -1.33 -24.71
N LYS A 139 -8.58 -0.51 -25.74
CA LYS A 139 -7.28 0.16 -25.92
C LYS A 139 -7.10 1.31 -24.95
N ASN A 140 -5.85 1.71 -24.75
CA ASN A 140 -5.46 2.91 -24.01
C ASN A 140 -4.60 3.82 -24.92
N PRO A 141 -5.07 5.04 -25.25
CA PRO A 141 -6.38 5.60 -24.90
C PRO A 141 -7.52 4.89 -25.63
N SER A 142 -8.69 4.82 -24.99
CA SER A 142 -9.93 4.43 -25.68
C SER A 142 -10.42 5.59 -26.53
N ARG A 143 -10.99 5.27 -27.69
CA ARG A 143 -11.46 6.27 -28.64
C ARG A 143 -12.98 6.32 -28.68
N LEU A 144 -13.51 7.51 -28.42
CA LEU A 144 -14.94 7.81 -28.44
C LEU A 144 -15.21 8.84 -29.54
N LEU A 145 -16.16 8.53 -30.41
CA LEU A 145 -16.65 9.42 -31.45
C LEU A 145 -18.04 9.93 -31.07
N ILE A 146 -18.27 11.22 -31.22
CA ILE A 146 -19.54 11.89 -30.91
C ILE A 146 -19.97 12.68 -32.15
N SER A 147 -21.22 12.49 -32.59
CA SER A 147 -21.84 13.26 -33.69
C SER A 147 -22.96 14.03 -33.09
N SER A 148 -23.06 15.31 -33.41
CA SER A 148 -24.27 16.09 -33.21
C SER A 148 -24.79 16.53 -34.56
N ARG A 149 -26.02 16.13 -34.87
CA ARG A 149 -26.71 16.41 -36.14
C ARG A 149 -27.88 17.33 -35.86
N CYS A 150 -27.97 18.42 -36.61
CA CYS A 150 -29.11 19.31 -36.52
C CYS A 150 -29.78 19.43 -37.89
N GLU A 151 -31.11 19.33 -37.90
CA GLU A 151 -31.97 19.59 -39.05
C GLU A 151 -32.96 20.72 -38.71
N ILE A 152 -33.04 21.74 -39.57
CA ILE A 152 -34.09 22.77 -39.55
C ILE A 152 -34.66 22.84 -40.96
N GLY A 153 -35.83 22.25 -41.19
CA GLY A 153 -36.41 22.10 -42.53
C GLY A 153 -35.48 21.33 -43.47
N ASN A 154 -34.98 21.99 -44.53
CA ASN A 154 -34.04 21.41 -45.50
C ASN A 154 -32.56 21.66 -45.15
N ILE A 155 -32.28 22.46 -44.13
CA ILE A 155 -30.91 22.77 -43.70
C ILE A 155 -30.44 21.67 -42.76
N ARG A 156 -29.25 21.12 -43.04
CA ARG A 156 -28.65 20.03 -42.28
C ARG A 156 -27.20 20.37 -41.94
N ARG A 157 -26.87 20.36 -40.65
CA ARG A 157 -25.53 20.64 -40.12
C ARG A 157 -25.09 19.49 -39.23
N ARG A 158 -23.79 19.22 -39.20
CA ARG A 158 -23.23 18.13 -38.39
C ARG A 158 -21.85 18.49 -37.85
N ILE A 159 -21.68 18.29 -36.56
CA ILE A 159 -20.40 18.46 -35.87
C ILE A 159 -19.98 17.08 -35.35
N ASP A 160 -18.73 16.72 -35.61
CA ASP A 160 -18.13 15.50 -35.10
C ASP A 160 -17.00 15.84 -34.14
N SER A 161 -16.89 15.06 -33.07
CA SER A 161 -15.79 15.12 -32.12
C SER A 161 -15.14 13.74 -31.92
N GLU A 162 -13.80 13.75 -31.85
CA GLU A 162 -13.00 12.60 -31.40
C GLU A 162 -12.46 12.91 -30.01
N VAL A 163 -12.83 12.05 -29.05
CA VAL A 163 -12.37 12.10 -27.66
C VAL A 163 -11.48 10.90 -27.38
N LEU A 164 -10.35 11.16 -26.71
CA LEU A 164 -9.48 10.15 -26.14
C LEU A 164 -9.78 10.00 -24.65
N ILE A 165 -10.04 8.79 -24.21
CA ILE A 165 -10.16 8.43 -22.80
C ILE A 165 -8.84 7.81 -22.36
N ASN A 166 -8.03 8.59 -21.64
CA ASN A 166 -6.71 8.19 -21.15
C ASN A 166 -6.87 7.43 -19.83
N LYS A 167 -6.69 6.10 -19.87
CA LYS A 167 -6.95 5.20 -18.73
C LYS A 167 -5.87 5.24 -17.62
N ILE A 168 -4.96 6.20 -17.68
CA ILE A 168 -3.79 6.38 -16.77
C ILE A 168 -3.97 7.64 -15.90
N SER A 169 -5.02 8.43 -16.12
CA SER A 169 -5.22 9.69 -15.38
C SER A 169 -5.58 9.40 -13.93
N GLY A 170 -5.17 10.24 -12.97
CA GLY A 170 -5.56 10.12 -11.56
C GLY A 170 -4.84 9.01 -10.77
N VAL A 171 -3.86 8.34 -11.35
CA VAL A 171 -3.00 7.39 -10.64
C VAL A 171 -1.58 7.92 -10.69
N CYS A 172 -1.21 8.71 -9.69
CA CYS A 172 0.12 9.31 -9.59
C CYS A 172 0.75 9.00 -8.22
N SER A 173 0.84 7.73 -7.87
CA SER A 173 1.47 7.33 -6.60
C SER A 173 2.39 6.13 -6.78
N SER A 174 3.51 6.19 -6.08
CA SER A 174 4.43 5.07 -5.88
C SER A 174 4.25 4.57 -4.45
N LYS A 175 4.32 3.25 -4.22
CA LYS A 175 4.34 2.68 -2.86
C LYS A 175 5.44 3.30 -2.00
N LEU A 176 6.53 3.74 -2.63
CA LEU A 176 7.63 4.43 -1.95
C LEU A 176 7.15 5.63 -1.13
N PHE A 177 6.05 6.27 -1.52
CA PHE A 177 5.53 7.47 -0.86
C PHE A 177 4.60 7.15 0.32
N GLU A 178 4.33 5.88 0.60
CA GLU A 178 3.66 5.43 1.84
C GLU A 178 4.64 5.38 3.03
N PHE A 179 5.94 5.53 2.77
CA PHE A 179 7.02 5.46 3.75
C PHE A 179 7.76 6.79 3.83
N ALA A 180 8.11 7.20 5.05
CA ALA A 180 9.01 8.33 5.25
C ALA A 180 10.48 7.90 5.13
N LEU A 181 10.75 6.63 5.45
CA LEU A 181 12.08 6.06 5.50
C LEU A 181 12.10 4.65 4.90
N ILE A 182 12.98 4.45 3.91
CA ILE A 182 13.19 3.19 3.22
C ILE A 182 14.68 2.84 3.25
N SER A 183 15.01 1.63 3.71
CA SER A 183 16.36 1.07 3.67
C SER A 183 16.36 -0.26 2.93
N GLY A 184 17.19 -0.37 1.89
CA GLY A 184 17.44 -1.62 1.17
C GLY A 184 18.34 -2.60 1.93
N GLY A 185 19.01 -2.13 2.99
CA GLY A 185 19.64 -2.92 4.05
C GLY A 185 18.80 -2.91 5.34
N GLY A 186 19.49 -2.92 6.48
CA GLY A 186 18.88 -2.78 7.81
C GLY A 186 18.99 -1.36 8.39
N ILE A 187 18.22 -1.11 9.44
CA ILE A 187 18.31 0.12 10.24
C ILE A 187 19.03 -0.21 11.54
N LYS A 188 20.14 0.49 11.82
CA LYS A 188 20.98 0.27 13.00
C LYS A 188 21.07 1.55 13.81
N VAL A 189 20.69 1.48 15.07
CA VAL A 189 20.80 2.58 16.04
C VAL A 189 21.70 2.13 17.16
N SER A 190 22.84 2.79 17.32
CA SER A 190 23.88 2.43 18.30
C SER A 190 24.53 3.68 18.88
N ASN A 191 25.48 3.51 19.81
CA ASN A 191 26.20 4.62 20.47
C ASN A 191 25.29 5.71 21.07
N GLU A 192 24.27 5.33 21.84
CA GLU A 192 23.27 6.26 22.42
C GLU A 192 22.43 7.03 21.38
N GLY A 193 22.37 6.53 20.14
CA GLY A 193 21.59 7.14 19.07
C GLY A 193 20.08 7.07 19.31
N ASN A 194 19.36 8.01 18.73
CA ASN A 194 17.91 8.09 18.80
C ASN A 194 17.30 8.23 17.41
N LEU A 195 16.47 7.27 17.03
CA LEU A 195 15.67 7.32 15.80
C LEU A 195 14.20 7.54 16.14
N GLN A 196 13.63 8.64 15.68
CA GLN A 196 12.20 8.92 15.77
C GLN A 196 11.61 9.08 14.37
N VAL A 197 10.55 8.34 14.04
CA VAL A 197 9.91 8.41 12.73
C VAL A 197 8.40 8.63 12.88
N PHE A 198 7.96 9.83 12.52
CA PHE A 198 6.56 10.22 12.38
C PHE A 198 6.05 9.87 10.97
N GLY A 199 6.08 8.58 10.64
CA GLY A 199 5.80 8.05 9.31
C GLY A 199 6.06 6.56 9.23
N SER A 200 5.67 5.90 8.13
CA SER A 200 5.92 4.46 7.97
C SER A 200 7.39 4.18 7.64
N VAL A 201 7.89 3.03 8.07
CA VAL A 201 9.28 2.58 7.85
C VAL A 201 9.30 1.25 7.10
N PHE A 202 10.17 1.16 6.10
CA PHE A 202 10.50 -0.09 5.43
C PHE A 202 12.01 -0.36 5.53
N ALA A 203 12.38 -1.50 6.07
CA ALA A 203 13.74 -2.04 6.04
C ALA A 203 13.70 -3.42 5.39
N LYS A 204 14.47 -3.62 4.31
CA LYS A 204 14.58 -4.94 3.71
C LYS A 204 15.35 -5.91 4.63
N GLY A 205 16.30 -5.40 5.40
CA GLY A 205 16.97 -6.09 6.49
C GLY A 205 16.23 -5.96 7.83
N GLY A 206 16.97 -6.16 8.92
CA GLY A 206 16.46 -6.02 10.28
C GLY A 206 16.48 -4.59 10.81
N ILE A 207 15.86 -4.37 11.97
CA ILE A 207 15.98 -3.14 12.76
C ILE A 207 16.70 -3.49 14.06
N GLN A 208 17.83 -2.82 14.34
CA GLN A 208 18.65 -3.07 15.52
C GLN A 208 18.78 -1.80 16.35
N ALA A 209 18.53 -1.91 17.66
CA ALA A 209 18.87 -0.88 18.64
C ALA A 209 19.79 -1.50 19.69
N GLU A 210 20.96 -0.92 19.89
CA GLU A 210 21.98 -1.39 20.83
C GLU A 210 22.69 -0.24 21.53
N GLU A 211 23.47 -0.54 22.58
CA GLU A 211 24.32 0.46 23.25
C GLU A 211 23.53 1.68 23.77
N SER A 212 22.48 1.44 24.54
CA SER A 212 21.61 2.48 25.15
C SER A 212 20.88 3.38 24.15
N SER A 213 20.53 2.84 22.99
CA SER A 213 19.86 3.59 21.91
C SER A 213 18.34 3.52 21.99
N SER A 214 17.64 4.41 21.28
CA SER A 214 16.18 4.41 21.19
C SER A 214 15.64 4.43 19.77
N VAL A 215 14.55 3.70 19.55
CA VAL A 215 13.77 3.68 18.31
C VAL A 215 12.31 3.97 18.62
N GLU A 216 11.74 5.00 18.01
CA GLU A 216 10.31 5.32 18.09
C GLU A 216 9.75 5.46 16.68
N ILE A 217 8.75 4.64 16.33
CA ILE A 217 8.11 4.69 15.01
C ILE A 217 6.59 4.78 15.21
N ASN A 218 5.99 5.82 14.63
CA ASN A 218 4.60 6.19 14.95
C ASN A 218 3.57 5.59 13.98
N ARG A 219 4.01 5.02 12.87
CA ARG A 219 3.18 4.34 11.86
C ARG A 219 3.70 2.93 11.63
N ARG A 220 3.21 2.29 10.56
CA ARG A 220 3.55 0.92 10.18
C ARG A 220 5.08 0.73 10.07
N THR A 221 5.55 -0.37 10.61
CA THR A 221 6.95 -0.81 10.48
C THR A 221 7.01 -2.14 9.74
N VAL A 222 7.80 -2.20 8.68
CA VAL A 222 8.08 -3.44 7.94
C VAL A 222 9.59 -3.69 7.98
N ALA A 223 9.99 -4.83 8.54
CA ALA A 223 11.36 -5.33 8.56
C ALA A 223 11.41 -6.69 7.87
N GLY A 224 12.23 -6.86 6.83
CA GLY A 224 12.36 -8.15 6.15
C GLY A 224 13.10 -9.21 6.98
N GLU A 225 13.85 -8.78 8.00
CA GLU A 225 14.53 -9.67 8.95
C GLU A 225 14.11 -9.39 10.40
N ASP A 226 14.97 -9.73 11.35
CA ASP A 226 14.68 -9.64 12.78
C ASP A 226 14.77 -8.20 13.28
N ILE A 227 13.88 -7.85 14.21
CA ILE A 227 13.98 -6.64 15.02
C ILE A 227 14.66 -7.01 16.34
N ASN A 228 15.82 -6.43 16.62
CA ASN A 228 16.67 -6.77 17.76
C ASN A 228 16.91 -5.54 18.66
N ILE A 229 16.36 -5.56 19.87
CA ILE A 229 16.56 -4.52 20.87
C ILE A 229 17.44 -5.07 21.99
N SER A 230 18.64 -4.52 22.15
CA SER A 230 19.63 -5.07 23.07
C SER A 230 20.41 -4.02 23.84
N ASN A 231 21.14 -4.45 24.87
CA ASN A 231 22.16 -3.64 25.56
C ASN A 231 21.64 -2.26 26.03
N ASN A 232 20.62 -2.26 26.90
CA ASN A 232 20.03 -1.05 27.51
C ASN A 232 19.22 -0.18 26.54
N SER A 233 18.83 -0.72 25.39
CA SER A 233 18.08 0.02 24.38
C SER A 233 16.58 -0.11 24.54
N GLN A 234 15.84 0.81 23.92
CA GLN A 234 14.39 0.84 23.93
C GLN A 234 13.80 0.98 22.53
N ALA A 235 12.65 0.34 22.29
CA ALA A 235 11.87 0.55 21.08
C ALA A 235 10.37 0.72 21.36
N VAL A 236 9.73 1.67 20.69
CA VAL A 236 8.28 1.88 20.74
C VAL A 236 7.75 1.95 19.33
N PHE A 237 6.79 1.07 19.03
CA PHE A 237 6.11 1.02 17.74
C PHE A 237 4.63 1.32 17.98
N SER A 238 4.14 2.42 17.43
CA SER A 238 2.78 2.91 17.73
C SER A 238 1.69 2.26 16.87
N ASP A 239 2.06 1.55 15.81
CA ASP A 239 1.16 0.95 14.82
C ASP A 239 1.64 -0.49 14.49
N ASN A 240 1.06 -1.10 13.47
CA ASN A 240 1.32 -2.49 13.10
C ASN A 240 2.79 -2.73 12.69
N ILE A 241 3.33 -3.88 13.10
CA ILE A 241 4.68 -4.34 12.78
C ILE A 241 4.61 -5.63 11.99
N ILE A 242 5.42 -5.71 10.92
CA ILE A 242 5.68 -6.96 10.20
C ILE A 242 7.17 -7.23 10.27
N SER A 243 7.58 -8.38 10.83
CA SER A 243 8.99 -8.79 10.89
C SER A 243 9.18 -10.29 10.83
N ARG A 244 10.43 -10.73 10.68
CA ARG A 244 10.74 -12.16 10.83
C ARG A 244 10.66 -12.60 12.29
N LYS A 245 11.31 -11.86 13.17
CA LYS A 245 11.29 -12.07 14.62
C LYS A 245 11.39 -10.74 15.36
N LEU A 246 10.87 -10.66 16.58
CA LEU A 246 11.11 -9.55 17.51
C LEU A 246 11.83 -10.06 18.75
N VAL A 247 13.02 -9.53 19.03
CA VAL A 247 13.90 -10.00 20.10
C VAL A 247 14.29 -8.86 21.03
N VAL A 248 14.09 -9.04 22.32
CA VAL A 248 14.58 -8.13 23.37
C VAL A 248 15.59 -8.87 24.24
N SER A 249 16.82 -8.36 24.34
CA SER A 249 17.90 -9.05 25.07
C SER A 249 18.96 -8.11 25.65
N GLY A 250 20.04 -8.66 26.21
CA GLY A 250 21.21 -7.93 26.69
C GLY A 250 21.14 -7.50 28.16
N HIS A 251 22.08 -6.66 28.58
CA HIS A 251 22.23 -6.15 29.94
C HIS A 251 22.54 -4.64 29.93
N PRO A 252 22.15 -3.84 30.94
CA PRO A 252 21.33 -4.17 32.12
C PRO A 252 19.87 -4.53 31.81
N THR A 253 19.10 -3.65 31.15
CA THR A 253 17.69 -3.92 30.80
C THR A 253 17.27 -3.19 29.52
N SER A 254 16.72 -3.92 28.57
CA SER A 254 16.18 -3.43 27.30
C SER A 254 14.65 -3.61 27.28
N TYR A 255 13.97 -2.77 26.49
CA TYR A 255 12.51 -2.72 26.45
C TYR A 255 12.00 -2.57 25.02
N ALA A 256 10.90 -3.27 24.70
CA ALA A 256 10.14 -2.97 23.49
C ALA A 256 8.64 -2.93 23.76
N ALA A 257 7.94 -1.98 23.13
CA ALA A 257 6.49 -1.84 23.19
C ALA A 257 5.90 -1.82 21.77
N CYS A 258 4.87 -2.63 21.54
CA CYS A 258 4.12 -2.66 20.30
C CYS A 258 2.66 -2.29 20.59
N LEU A 259 2.27 -1.07 20.22
CA LEU A 259 0.92 -0.56 20.49
C LEU A 259 -0.11 -1.10 19.47
N GLY A 260 0.32 -1.35 18.23
CA GLY A 260 -0.47 -2.00 17.19
C GLY A 260 -0.30 -3.51 17.13
N ASP A 261 -0.84 -4.13 16.08
CA ASP A 261 -0.76 -5.57 15.86
C ASP A 261 0.66 -6.00 15.42
N VAL A 262 1.11 -7.16 15.86
CA VAL A 262 2.42 -7.72 15.52
C VAL A 262 2.25 -8.96 14.67
N TYR A 263 2.85 -8.93 13.48
CA TYR A 263 2.91 -10.02 12.53
C TYR A 263 4.35 -10.51 12.45
N ALA A 264 4.62 -11.71 12.96
CA ALA A 264 5.96 -12.29 12.99
C ALA A 264 5.97 -13.65 12.26
N PHE A 265 6.94 -13.85 11.37
CA PHE A 265 7.05 -15.16 10.69
C PHE A 265 7.46 -16.24 11.70
N ASN A 266 8.48 -15.96 12.52
CA ASN A 266 9.01 -16.91 13.48
C ASN A 266 8.48 -16.62 14.89
N GLY A 267 8.39 -15.36 15.31
CA GLY A 267 7.75 -15.03 16.59
C GLY A 267 8.49 -14.00 17.39
N ILE A 268 8.32 -14.06 18.71
CA ILE A 268 8.85 -13.03 19.62
C ILE A 268 9.59 -13.68 20.78
N SER A 269 10.66 -13.05 21.24
CA SER A 269 11.42 -13.56 22.38
C SER A 269 12.04 -12.46 23.25
N ALA A 270 12.05 -12.69 24.55
CA ALA A 270 12.77 -11.86 25.51
C ALA A 270 13.75 -12.71 26.31
N SER A 271 14.99 -12.26 26.50
CA SER A 271 16.03 -13.02 27.20
C SER A 271 16.89 -12.15 28.10
N GLY A 272 17.16 -12.59 29.33
CA GLY A 272 18.02 -11.89 30.27
C GLY A 272 17.25 -11.03 31.28
N GLN A 273 17.85 -10.87 32.46
CA GLN A 273 17.17 -10.34 33.64
C GLN A 273 16.66 -8.91 33.42
N GLY A 274 15.37 -8.69 33.63
CA GLY A 274 14.74 -7.37 33.57
C GLY A 274 14.43 -6.86 32.15
N ASN A 275 14.79 -7.62 31.11
CA ASN A 275 14.35 -7.33 29.75
C ASN A 275 12.85 -7.56 29.60
N SER A 276 12.16 -6.70 28.87
CA SER A 276 10.71 -6.79 28.73
C SER A 276 10.20 -6.46 27.34
N LEU A 277 9.18 -7.18 26.91
CA LEU A 277 8.46 -6.96 25.67
C LEU A 277 6.96 -6.86 25.96
N HIS A 278 6.34 -5.78 25.50
CA HIS A 278 4.92 -5.51 25.71
C HIS A 278 4.18 -5.44 24.38
N ILE A 279 3.19 -6.29 24.19
CA ILE A 279 2.35 -6.35 22.98
C ILE A 279 0.93 -5.95 23.36
N ASN A 280 0.49 -4.77 22.92
CA ASN A 280 -0.85 -4.25 23.21
C ASN A 280 -1.88 -4.66 22.14
N GLY A 281 -1.45 -4.73 20.87
CA GLY A 281 -2.28 -5.21 19.77
C GLY A 281 -2.36 -6.73 19.74
N LYS A 282 -2.96 -7.27 18.68
CA LYS A 282 -3.04 -8.70 18.43
C LYS A 282 -1.67 -9.23 17.99
N LEU A 283 -1.37 -10.46 18.38
CA LEU A 283 -0.13 -11.14 17.99
C LEU A 283 -0.44 -12.25 16.99
N TYR A 284 0.18 -12.20 15.83
CA TYR A 284 0.13 -13.22 14.80
C TYR A 284 1.52 -13.80 14.59
N ILE A 285 1.69 -15.10 14.84
CA ILE A 285 2.92 -15.84 14.58
C ILE A 285 2.62 -16.93 13.56
N CYS A 286 3.17 -16.79 12.36
CA CYS A 286 2.89 -17.69 11.26
C CYS A 286 4.15 -17.98 10.42
N PRO A 287 4.81 -19.12 10.62
CA PRO A 287 6.02 -19.47 9.89
C PRO A 287 5.69 -19.80 8.43
N ASP A 288 6.61 -19.42 7.54
CA ASP A 288 6.55 -19.78 6.12
C ASP A 288 6.68 -21.28 5.88
N ASP A 289 7.46 -21.95 6.74
CA ASP A 289 7.66 -23.39 6.72
C ASP A 289 7.34 -23.94 8.10
N SER A 290 6.44 -24.92 8.14
CA SER A 290 6.08 -25.68 9.33
C SER A 290 7.27 -26.32 10.07
N GLY A 291 8.45 -26.45 9.45
CA GLY A 291 9.68 -26.91 10.09
C GLY A 291 10.40 -25.88 10.96
N GLN A 292 10.08 -24.59 10.84
CA GLN A 292 10.72 -23.53 11.61
C GLN A 292 10.16 -23.44 13.03
N SER A 293 11.04 -23.13 13.99
CA SER A 293 10.63 -22.81 15.35
C SER A 293 9.81 -21.53 15.32
N ALA A 294 8.55 -21.62 15.75
CA ALA A 294 7.69 -20.47 15.81
C ALA A 294 6.82 -20.39 17.07
N GLY A 295 6.89 -19.26 17.76
CA GLY A 295 6.17 -19.05 19.02
C GLY A 295 6.70 -17.89 19.86
N VAL A 296 6.29 -17.88 21.13
CA VAL A 296 6.66 -16.85 22.12
C VAL A 296 7.59 -17.46 23.16
N SER A 297 8.72 -16.82 23.45
CA SER A 297 9.63 -17.29 24.51
C SER A 297 10.21 -16.21 25.42
N ALA A 298 10.22 -16.44 26.72
CA ALA A 298 10.74 -15.51 27.73
C ALA A 298 11.67 -16.22 28.72
N ILE A 299 12.96 -15.88 28.69
CA ILE A 299 14.02 -16.68 29.32
C ILE A 299 14.93 -15.84 30.22
N GLY A 300 15.57 -16.46 31.22
CA GLY A 300 16.61 -15.81 32.02
C GLY A 300 16.14 -14.62 32.85
N GLY A 301 14.88 -14.61 33.30
CA GLY A 301 14.29 -13.53 34.09
C GLY A 301 13.77 -12.35 33.26
N ALA A 302 13.62 -12.52 31.94
CA ALA A 302 12.89 -11.60 31.07
C ALA A 302 11.37 -11.78 31.23
N SER A 303 10.60 -10.78 30.79
CA SER A 303 9.13 -10.82 30.80
C SER A 303 8.52 -10.46 29.45
N ILE A 304 7.41 -11.10 29.10
CA ILE A 304 6.58 -10.73 27.95
C ILE A 304 5.15 -10.54 28.43
N ILE A 305 4.53 -9.43 28.06
CA ILE A 305 3.13 -9.12 28.38
C ILE A 305 2.32 -9.07 27.08
N LEU A 306 1.26 -9.87 27.01
CA LEU A 306 0.36 -9.99 25.86
C LEU A 306 -1.03 -9.48 26.27
N GLU A 307 -1.42 -8.29 25.83
CA GLU A 307 -2.66 -7.62 26.26
C GLU A 307 -3.90 -7.97 25.43
N ASN A 308 -3.73 -8.69 24.31
CA ASN A 308 -4.82 -8.97 23.36
C ASN A 308 -4.77 -10.40 22.81
N GLU A 309 -5.61 -10.68 21.80
CA GLU A 309 -5.70 -11.99 21.16
C GLU A 309 -4.35 -12.43 20.54
N VAL A 310 -4.04 -13.71 20.73
CA VAL A 310 -2.78 -14.33 20.28
C VAL A 310 -3.09 -15.48 19.33
N PHE A 311 -2.49 -15.47 18.15
CA PHE A 311 -2.68 -16.47 17.10
C PHE A 311 -1.33 -17.04 16.67
N ILE A 312 -1.05 -18.30 17.03
CA ILE A 312 0.23 -18.97 16.74
C ILE A 312 -0.01 -20.28 15.99
N ASN A 313 0.56 -20.37 14.78
CA ASN A 313 0.57 -21.59 13.96
C ASN A 313 1.96 -22.21 13.91
N GLY A 314 2.48 -22.61 15.06
CA GLY A 314 3.85 -23.10 15.18
C GLY A 314 4.18 -23.59 16.58
N THR A 315 5.32 -24.27 16.69
CA THR A 315 5.86 -24.71 17.97
C THR A 315 7.32 -24.33 18.13
N LEU A 316 7.79 -24.27 19.37
CA LEU A 316 9.15 -23.94 19.75
C LEU A 316 10.10 -25.13 19.54
N ASN A 317 11.34 -24.82 19.17
CA ASN A 317 12.43 -25.78 19.14
C ASN A 317 13.42 -25.53 20.30
N TYR A 318 13.93 -26.62 20.87
CA TYR A 318 15.00 -26.61 21.86
C TYR A 318 16.21 -27.37 21.33
N ASP A 319 17.41 -26.87 21.63
CA ASP A 319 18.63 -27.61 21.33
C ASP A 319 18.65 -28.91 22.14
N ALA A 320 19.07 -30.02 21.54
CA ALA A 320 19.15 -31.29 22.25
C ALA A 320 20.46 -31.34 23.07
N SER A 321 20.39 -31.11 24.39
CA SER A 321 21.58 -31.19 25.26
C SER A 321 22.00 -32.63 25.60
N GLY A 322 21.25 -33.63 25.12
CA GLY A 322 21.54 -35.06 25.26
C GLY A 322 20.72 -35.89 24.26
N GLY A 323 20.98 -37.20 24.19
CA GLY A 323 20.30 -38.10 23.26
C GLY A 323 18.88 -38.51 23.66
N PHE A 324 18.33 -37.98 24.76
CA PHE A 324 17.14 -38.52 25.44
C PHE A 324 16.29 -37.41 26.06
N LEU A 325 14.97 -37.50 25.93
CA LEU A 325 14.03 -36.61 26.64
C LEU A 325 13.76 -37.11 28.06
N PHE A 326 13.49 -36.17 28.98
CA PHE A 326 13.16 -36.42 30.39
C PHE A 326 14.23 -37.25 31.13
N GLY A 327 15.46 -37.30 30.59
CA GLY A 327 16.54 -38.15 31.10
C GLY A 327 16.28 -39.66 30.92
N LEU A 328 15.42 -40.07 29.98
CA LEU A 328 14.99 -41.46 29.77
C LEU A 328 15.59 -42.06 28.49
N GLU A 329 16.44 -43.07 28.61
CA GLU A 329 17.02 -43.78 27.46
C GLU A 329 15.95 -44.35 26.51
N GLU A 330 14.78 -44.67 27.05
CA GLU A 330 13.62 -45.19 26.33
C GLU A 330 12.91 -44.13 25.46
N VAL A 331 13.24 -42.85 25.62
CA VAL A 331 12.70 -41.74 24.82
C VAL A 331 13.84 -41.02 24.07
N PRO A 332 14.42 -41.68 23.05
CA PRO A 332 15.56 -41.13 22.32
C PRO A 332 15.15 -39.98 21.41
N ILE A 333 16.07 -39.02 21.27
CA ILE A 333 16.02 -37.92 20.30
C ILE A 333 16.95 -38.24 19.15
N VAL A 334 16.46 -38.04 17.94
CA VAL A 334 17.26 -38.18 16.72
C VAL A 334 17.51 -36.78 16.18
N GLY A 335 18.75 -36.31 16.31
CA GLY A 335 19.19 -35.01 15.80
C GLY A 335 19.64 -34.04 16.89
N GLU A 336 19.99 -32.82 16.47
CA GLU A 336 20.54 -31.76 17.32
C GLU A 336 19.46 -30.87 17.95
N THR A 337 18.20 -31.04 17.56
CA THR A 337 17.08 -30.18 17.96
C THR A 337 15.86 -31.01 18.28
N PHE A 338 15.22 -30.72 19.40
CA PHE A 338 13.90 -31.23 19.77
C PHE A 338 12.82 -30.21 19.41
N ARG A 339 11.90 -30.62 18.55
CA ARG A 339 10.68 -29.85 18.28
C ARG A 339 9.69 -30.11 19.41
N SER A 340 9.51 -29.12 20.27
CA SER A 340 8.56 -29.21 21.37
C SER A 340 7.12 -29.15 20.88
N CYS A 341 6.21 -29.52 21.77
CA CYS A 341 4.77 -29.33 21.58
C CYS A 341 4.28 -27.97 22.09
N GLU A 342 5.17 -27.02 22.39
CA GLU A 342 4.84 -25.71 22.97
C GLU A 342 4.74 -24.63 21.89
N SER A 343 3.72 -23.77 21.95
CA SER A 343 3.64 -22.53 21.16
C SER A 343 4.08 -21.29 21.95
N ILE A 344 3.95 -21.34 23.28
CA ILE A 344 4.33 -20.28 24.21
C ILE A 344 5.07 -20.95 25.37
N GLY A 345 6.33 -20.59 25.60
CA GLY A 345 7.18 -21.29 26.57
C GLY A 345 8.40 -20.51 27.06
N GLY A 346 8.69 -20.57 28.36
CA GLY A 346 9.71 -19.76 29.04
C GLY A 346 11.10 -20.38 29.15
N TRP A 347 11.56 -21.14 28.14
CA TRP A 347 12.74 -22.02 28.24
C TRP A 347 12.52 -23.23 29.14
N ASN A 348 11.46 -23.99 28.88
CA ASN A 348 11.22 -25.30 29.50
C ASN A 348 12.23 -26.38 29.06
N HIS A 349 13.39 -25.95 28.53
CA HIS A 349 14.50 -26.81 28.15
C HIS A 349 14.89 -27.75 29.29
N SER A 350 14.99 -27.25 30.53
CA SER A 350 15.33 -28.08 31.69
C SER A 350 14.28 -29.15 31.99
N PHE A 351 12.99 -28.85 31.79
CA PHE A 351 11.93 -29.85 31.91
C PHE A 351 12.06 -30.97 30.85
N TYR A 352 12.42 -30.65 29.61
CA TYR A 352 12.65 -31.67 28.58
C TYR A 352 14.00 -32.40 28.72
N PHE A 353 14.99 -31.73 29.30
CA PHE A 353 16.35 -32.23 29.48
C PHE A 353 16.82 -32.05 30.94
N PRO A 354 16.19 -32.76 31.90
CA PRO A 354 16.49 -32.60 33.31
C PRO A 354 17.88 -33.17 33.63
N ASN A 355 18.51 -32.62 34.68
CA ASN A 355 19.82 -33.12 35.17
C ASN A 355 19.75 -34.46 35.91
N TYR A 356 18.55 -35.04 36.02
CA TYR A 356 18.28 -36.33 36.66
C TYR A 356 17.11 -37.01 35.95
N THR A 357 16.94 -38.32 36.14
CA THR A 357 15.83 -39.06 35.56
C THR A 357 14.66 -39.13 36.55
N PRO A 358 13.49 -38.52 36.28
CA PRO A 358 12.33 -38.62 37.16
C PRO A 358 11.72 -40.03 37.05
N GLU A 359 11.70 -40.82 38.12
CA GLU A 359 11.25 -42.23 38.04
C GLU A 359 9.79 -42.36 37.56
N TYR A 360 8.91 -41.43 37.97
CA TYR A 360 7.52 -41.42 37.51
C TYR A 360 7.39 -41.11 36.01
N ALA A 361 8.28 -40.28 35.46
CA ALA A 361 8.31 -39.99 34.02
C ALA A 361 8.57 -41.27 33.22
N ARG A 362 9.40 -42.19 33.73
CA ARG A 362 9.67 -43.50 33.12
C ARG A 362 8.43 -44.39 32.99
N HIS A 363 7.54 -44.33 33.98
CA HIS A 363 6.28 -45.09 33.98
C HIS A 363 5.20 -44.43 33.12
N PHE A 364 5.30 -43.12 32.94
CA PHE A 364 4.29 -42.31 32.29
C PHE A 364 4.54 -42.15 30.78
N PHE A 365 5.75 -41.71 30.40
CA PHE A 365 6.11 -41.53 29.01
C PHE A 365 6.48 -42.88 28.37
N LYS A 366 5.78 -43.22 27.29
CA LYS A 366 5.95 -44.50 26.61
C LYS A 366 7.19 -44.50 25.71
N PRO A 367 7.83 -45.66 25.49
CA PRO A 367 8.75 -45.84 24.38
C PRO A 367 8.05 -45.44 23.07
N GLY A 368 8.63 -44.49 22.34
CA GLY A 368 8.04 -43.93 21.11
C GLY A 368 7.32 -42.59 21.27
N PHE A 369 7.43 -41.90 22.41
CA PHE A 369 6.92 -40.53 22.57
C PHE A 369 7.33 -39.59 21.41
N THR A 370 8.59 -39.65 20.97
CA THR A 370 9.11 -38.84 19.85
C THR A 370 8.53 -39.20 18.49
N SER A 371 7.87 -40.35 18.36
CA SER A 371 7.17 -40.79 17.15
C SER A 371 5.68 -40.40 17.14
N LEU A 372 5.16 -39.88 18.25
CA LEU A 372 3.79 -39.36 18.32
C LEU A 372 3.69 -38.04 17.54
N ASP A 373 2.48 -37.75 17.04
CA ASP A 373 2.20 -36.42 16.50
C ASP A 373 2.20 -35.34 17.59
N THR A 374 2.30 -34.07 17.19
CA THR A 374 2.43 -32.94 18.12
C THR A 374 1.27 -32.84 19.10
N ASP A 375 0.05 -33.17 18.68
CA ASP A 375 -1.16 -33.09 19.51
C ASP A 375 -1.14 -34.18 20.59
N GLN A 376 -0.75 -35.41 20.23
CA GLN A 376 -0.57 -36.53 21.16
C GLN A 376 0.58 -36.26 22.15
N GLN A 377 1.68 -35.66 21.70
CA GLN A 377 2.76 -35.23 22.59
C GLN A 377 2.27 -34.17 23.57
N ALA A 378 1.53 -33.16 23.09
CA ALA A 378 0.94 -32.11 23.92
C ALA A 378 -0.01 -32.68 24.99
N ASP A 379 -0.88 -33.62 24.62
CA ASP A 379 -1.81 -34.26 25.54
C ASP A 379 -1.09 -35.04 26.65
N LEU A 380 -0.03 -35.78 26.31
CA LEU A 380 0.77 -36.51 27.30
C LEU A 380 1.51 -35.57 28.24
N VAL A 381 2.18 -34.54 27.70
CA VAL A 381 2.90 -33.55 28.51
C VAL A 381 1.92 -32.82 29.43
N TYR A 382 0.77 -32.39 28.91
CA TYR A 382 -0.28 -31.75 29.71
C TYR A 382 -0.80 -32.66 30.83
N TYR A 383 -1.09 -33.93 30.50
CA TYR A 383 -1.57 -34.90 31.50
C TYR A 383 -0.50 -35.15 32.57
N TYR A 384 0.78 -35.22 32.21
CA TYR A 384 1.88 -35.39 33.17
C TYR A 384 1.95 -34.23 34.15
N ILE A 385 1.86 -32.98 33.65
CA ILE A 385 1.97 -31.77 34.48
C ILE A 385 0.80 -31.63 35.46
N ASN A 386 -0.40 -32.06 35.07
CA ASN A 386 -1.62 -31.82 35.86
C ASN A 386 -2.05 -33.02 36.72
N ASN A 387 -1.38 -34.18 36.63
CA ASN A 387 -1.78 -35.39 37.34
C ASN A 387 -0.62 -35.92 38.19
N PRO A 388 -0.52 -35.51 39.47
CA PRO A 388 0.54 -35.99 40.35
C PRO A 388 0.44 -37.51 40.56
N PRO A 389 1.58 -38.18 40.83
CA PRO A 389 1.59 -39.61 41.07
C PRO A 389 0.74 -39.99 42.29
N GLU A 390 -0.03 -41.08 42.18
CA GLU A 390 -0.81 -41.63 43.30
C GLU A 390 0.08 -42.16 44.43
N LEU A 391 1.28 -42.64 44.10
CA LEU A 391 2.23 -43.18 45.05
C LEU A 391 3.15 -42.07 45.58
N GLU A 392 3.12 -41.83 46.89
CA GLU A 392 3.92 -40.79 47.56
C GLU A 392 5.43 -40.92 47.32
N ILE A 393 5.93 -42.12 47.06
CA ILE A 393 7.36 -42.39 46.78
C ILE A 393 7.88 -41.60 45.58
N TYR A 394 7.01 -41.24 44.63
CA TYR A 394 7.35 -40.50 43.44
C TYR A 394 7.15 -38.99 43.57
N GLY A 395 6.49 -38.54 44.65
CA GLY A 395 6.03 -37.15 44.78
C GLY A 395 7.16 -36.13 44.77
N SER A 396 8.23 -36.37 45.54
CA SER A 396 9.35 -35.41 45.65
C SER A 396 10.07 -35.18 44.32
N GLN A 397 10.41 -36.26 43.60
CA GLN A 397 11.04 -36.18 42.27
C GLN A 397 10.10 -35.56 41.24
N TYR A 398 8.80 -35.86 41.30
CA TYR A 398 7.80 -35.28 40.40
C TYR A 398 7.71 -33.76 40.57
N TYR A 399 7.55 -33.25 41.80
CA TYR A 399 7.46 -31.81 42.03
C TYR A 399 8.78 -31.10 41.74
N GLN A 400 9.92 -31.76 41.96
CA GLN A 400 11.22 -31.24 41.52
C GLN A 400 11.26 -31.10 39.99
N HIS A 401 10.69 -32.05 39.23
CA HIS A 401 10.71 -32.01 37.77
C HIS A 401 9.81 -30.91 37.23
N LEU A 402 8.63 -30.74 37.83
CA LEU A 402 7.75 -29.63 37.50
C LEU A 402 8.32 -28.26 37.89
N SER A 403 9.20 -28.19 38.88
CA SER A 403 9.84 -26.91 39.28
C SER A 403 10.78 -26.34 38.20
N GLU A 404 11.14 -27.15 37.20
CA GLU A 404 11.95 -26.73 36.04
C GLU A 404 11.09 -26.10 34.92
N ILE A 405 9.76 -26.06 35.08
CA ILE A 405 8.85 -25.39 34.16
C ILE A 405 8.79 -23.90 34.47
N HIS A 406 8.98 -23.08 33.44
CA HIS A 406 8.89 -21.64 33.49
C HIS A 406 7.62 -21.16 32.78
N ASN A 407 6.59 -20.80 33.56
CA ASN A 407 5.30 -20.33 33.05
C ASN A 407 4.86 -18.96 33.64
N GLY A 408 5.70 -18.32 34.45
CA GLY A 408 5.41 -17.00 35.04
C GLY A 408 6.03 -15.80 34.31
N ASN A 409 6.88 -16.05 33.30
CA ASN A 409 7.58 -14.98 32.57
C ASN A 409 6.75 -14.38 31.43
N ILE A 410 5.66 -15.05 31.03
CA ILE A 410 4.76 -14.61 29.97
C ILE A 410 3.41 -14.40 30.62
N LEU A 411 2.86 -13.18 30.48
CA LEU A 411 1.64 -12.76 31.16
C LEU A 411 0.56 -12.35 30.17
N PHE A 412 -0.70 -12.67 30.45
CA PHE A 412 -1.83 -12.09 29.73
C PHE A 412 -2.31 -10.83 30.46
N GLY A 413 -2.36 -9.71 29.75
CA GLY A 413 -2.84 -8.42 30.28
C GLY A 413 -4.36 -8.31 30.42
N TYR A 414 -5.08 -9.40 30.16
CA TYR A 414 -6.54 -9.49 30.18
C TYR A 414 -7.05 -10.57 31.13
N ASP A 415 -8.36 -10.58 31.38
CA ASP A 415 -9.02 -11.59 32.23
C ASP A 415 -8.49 -13.00 31.95
N ASN A 416 -8.07 -13.71 33.02
CA ASN A 416 -7.25 -14.93 33.13
C ASN A 416 -7.46 -16.15 32.16
N SER A 417 -8.26 -16.02 31.10
CA SER A 417 -8.43 -17.00 30.04
C SER A 417 -7.75 -16.55 28.75
N PHE A 418 -6.82 -17.36 28.23
CA PHE A 418 -6.19 -17.17 26.92
C PHE A 418 -7.22 -16.89 25.81
N LYS A 419 -6.95 -15.87 24.98
CA LYS A 419 -7.79 -15.48 23.84
C LYS A 419 -7.04 -15.67 22.53
N GLY A 420 -7.64 -16.41 21.59
CA GLY A 420 -7.10 -16.64 20.25
C GLY A 420 -6.84 -18.12 19.96
N HIS A 421 -5.73 -18.43 19.29
CA HIS A 421 -5.35 -19.77 18.85
C HIS A 421 -3.88 -20.06 19.12
N ALA A 422 -3.59 -21.27 19.58
CA ALA A 422 -2.24 -21.81 19.64
C ALA A 422 -2.28 -23.28 19.22
N SER A 423 -1.44 -23.65 18.26
CA SER A 423 -1.33 -25.04 17.79
C SER A 423 -0.69 -25.99 18.81
N GLY A 424 0.07 -25.47 19.77
CA GLY A 424 0.72 -26.22 20.84
C GLY A 424 0.30 -25.76 22.24
N LEU A 425 0.96 -26.32 23.26
CA LEU A 425 0.78 -25.94 24.66
C LEU A 425 1.17 -24.49 24.91
N VAL A 426 0.48 -23.87 25.86
CA VAL A 426 0.72 -22.49 26.28
C VAL A 426 1.11 -22.46 27.75
N PHE A 427 2.35 -22.04 28.02
CA PHE A 427 2.91 -21.84 29.36
C PHE A 427 2.99 -20.33 29.63
N ALA A 428 1.98 -19.81 30.31
CA ALA A 428 1.85 -18.38 30.62
C ALA A 428 0.97 -18.20 31.87
N ASP A 429 1.03 -17.05 32.52
CA ASP A 429 0.23 -16.71 33.72
C ASP A 429 0.26 -17.77 34.84
N ASN A 430 1.40 -18.42 35.02
CA ASN A 430 1.58 -19.51 35.98
C ASN A 430 0.63 -20.71 35.75
N GLN A 431 0.11 -20.86 34.53
CA GLN A 431 -0.74 -21.96 34.11
C GLN A 431 -0.18 -22.66 32.86
N VAL A 432 -0.69 -23.86 32.60
CA VAL A 432 -0.46 -24.60 31.37
C VAL A 432 -1.81 -24.81 30.71
N ILE A 433 -1.95 -24.39 29.45
CA ILE A 433 -3.19 -24.46 28.68
C ILE A 433 -2.98 -25.43 27.51
N LYS A 434 -3.99 -26.25 27.24
CA LYS A 434 -4.03 -27.15 26.08
C LYS A 434 -4.02 -26.36 24.76
N PRO A 435 -3.61 -26.99 23.64
CA PRO A 435 -3.80 -26.42 22.32
C PRO A 435 -5.26 -25.99 22.11
N VAL A 436 -5.45 -24.81 21.52
CA VAL A 436 -6.79 -24.21 21.37
C VAL A 436 -7.25 -24.37 19.94
N PRO A 437 -8.27 -25.19 19.64
CA PRO A 437 -8.68 -25.45 18.26
C PRO A 437 -9.34 -24.22 17.60
N MET A 438 -9.20 -24.11 16.29
CA MET A 438 -9.83 -23.05 15.48
C MET A 438 -10.48 -23.65 14.24
N SER A 439 -11.70 -23.22 13.93
CA SER A 439 -12.37 -23.53 12.66
C SER A 439 -11.74 -22.70 11.54
N ASN A 440 -11.54 -23.28 10.36
CA ASN A 440 -10.91 -22.63 9.19
C ASN A 440 -9.47 -22.14 9.45
N ARG A 441 -8.71 -22.84 10.31
CA ARG A 441 -7.31 -22.53 10.65
C ARG A 441 -6.44 -22.24 9.42
N GLU A 442 -6.49 -23.12 8.42
CA GLU A 442 -5.64 -23.00 7.23
C GLU A 442 -5.94 -21.74 6.41
N GLU A 443 -7.22 -21.44 6.17
CA GLU A 443 -7.63 -20.25 5.43
C GLU A 443 -7.19 -18.97 6.16
N PHE A 444 -7.43 -18.90 7.47
CA PHE A 444 -7.02 -17.78 8.31
C PHE A 444 -5.51 -17.52 8.25
N TYR A 445 -4.67 -18.53 8.48
CA TYR A 445 -3.22 -18.34 8.47
C TYR A 445 -2.65 -18.07 7.07
N ASN A 446 -3.30 -18.58 6.00
CA ASN A 446 -2.92 -18.25 4.64
C ASN A 446 -3.17 -16.76 4.32
N GLU A 447 -4.26 -16.17 4.83
CA GLU A 447 -4.51 -14.73 4.70
C GLU A 447 -3.45 -13.91 5.45
N ILE A 448 -3.06 -14.33 6.65
CA ILE A 448 -2.00 -13.67 7.43
C ILE A 448 -0.65 -13.73 6.70
N ILE A 449 -0.24 -14.91 6.22
CA ILE A 449 1.01 -15.06 5.45
C ILE A 449 0.99 -14.18 4.21
N TYR A 450 -0.15 -14.12 3.51
CA TYR A 450 -0.32 -13.29 2.33
C TYR A 450 -0.16 -11.80 2.66
N GLU A 451 -0.79 -11.31 3.74
CA GLU A 451 -0.63 -9.93 4.20
C GLU A 451 0.85 -9.62 4.49
N MET A 452 1.54 -10.50 5.24
CA MET A 452 2.95 -10.33 5.57
C MET A 452 3.82 -10.23 4.31
N LYS A 453 3.69 -11.19 3.38
CA LYS A 453 4.46 -11.23 2.13
C LYS A 453 4.17 -10.07 1.19
N SER A 454 2.92 -9.61 1.12
CA SER A 454 2.54 -8.43 0.33
C SER A 454 3.22 -7.13 0.82
N ASN A 455 3.65 -7.11 2.07
CA ASN A 455 4.37 -5.98 2.64
C ASN A 455 5.89 -6.14 2.57
N THR A 456 6.43 -7.37 2.63
CA THR A 456 7.89 -7.62 2.74
C THR A 456 8.59 -7.93 1.42
N ASP A 457 7.94 -8.61 0.47
CA ASP A 457 8.64 -9.30 -0.63
C ASP A 457 8.78 -8.47 -1.93
N TRP A 458 8.32 -7.22 -1.93
CA TRP A 458 8.32 -6.39 -3.12
C TRP A 458 9.68 -5.71 -3.36
N ASN A 459 10.01 -5.48 -4.63
CA ASN A 459 11.34 -5.03 -5.03
C ASN A 459 11.39 -3.50 -5.13
N ILE A 460 11.96 -2.81 -4.14
CA ILE A 460 12.15 -1.34 -4.18
C ILE A 460 12.73 -0.86 -5.52
N ASN A 461 13.70 -1.59 -6.08
CA ASN A 461 14.41 -1.20 -7.29
C ASN A 461 13.54 -1.23 -8.56
N SER A 462 12.42 -1.96 -8.58
CA SER A 462 11.47 -1.86 -9.71
C SER A 462 10.67 -0.56 -9.72
N HIS A 463 10.71 0.20 -8.63
CA HIS A 463 10.01 1.49 -8.50
C HIS A 463 10.94 2.70 -8.70
N ILE A 464 12.23 2.47 -8.99
CA ILE A 464 13.23 3.51 -9.19
C ILE A 464 14.02 3.24 -10.48
N ASN A 465 14.17 4.27 -11.31
CA ASN A 465 14.93 4.22 -12.54
C ASN A 465 16.16 5.15 -12.44
N PHE A 466 17.26 4.61 -11.93
CA PHE A 466 18.54 5.31 -11.80
C PHE A 466 19.17 5.73 -13.14
N ALA A 467 18.67 5.25 -14.29
CA ALA A 467 19.13 5.72 -15.59
C ALA A 467 18.59 7.12 -15.95
N VAL A 468 17.60 7.63 -15.21
CA VAL A 468 17.04 8.97 -15.42
C VAL A 468 17.85 10.00 -14.63
N PRO A 469 18.53 10.95 -15.29
CA PRO A 469 19.26 12.00 -14.58
C PRO A 469 18.29 13.00 -13.93
N VAL A 470 18.44 13.18 -12.62
CA VAL A 470 17.72 14.19 -11.84
C VAL A 470 18.70 15.29 -11.45
N ILE A 471 18.27 16.54 -11.59
CA ILE A 471 19.06 17.70 -11.22
C ILE A 471 18.98 17.86 -9.70
N GLU A 472 20.12 17.83 -9.02
CA GLU A 472 20.19 18.15 -7.60
C GLU A 472 19.72 19.58 -7.36
N ASN A 473 18.97 19.79 -6.28
CA ASN A 473 18.41 21.10 -5.96
C ASN A 473 18.62 21.45 -4.50
N ASN A 474 18.97 22.72 -4.25
CA ASN A 474 19.17 23.30 -2.92
C ASN A 474 20.29 22.65 -2.08
N ILE A 475 21.30 22.10 -2.76
CA ILE A 475 22.40 21.36 -2.15
C ILE A 475 23.75 21.77 -2.76
N ALA A 476 24.80 21.75 -1.95
CA ALA A 476 26.19 21.67 -2.39
C ALA A 476 26.84 20.41 -1.82
N ALA A 477 27.22 19.46 -2.68
CA ALA A 477 27.86 18.22 -2.25
C ALA A 477 29.28 18.47 -1.69
N ASP A 478 29.64 17.80 -0.58
CA ASP A 478 30.94 17.90 0.05
C ASP A 478 31.44 16.52 0.52
N GLY A 479 32.29 15.88 -0.29
CA GLY A 479 32.78 14.52 -0.02
C GLY A 479 31.62 13.53 0.14
N ASN A 480 31.51 12.92 1.32
CA ASN A 480 30.42 12.00 1.69
C ASN A 480 29.27 12.70 2.42
N SER A 481 29.26 14.01 2.50
CA SER A 481 28.17 14.80 3.08
C SER A 481 27.71 15.87 2.08
N PHE A 482 26.88 16.80 2.55
CA PHE A 482 26.38 17.90 1.76
C PHE A 482 26.02 19.09 2.64
N THR A 483 25.92 20.27 2.02
CA THR A 483 25.42 21.49 2.65
C THR A 483 24.07 21.87 2.04
N VAL A 484 23.08 22.13 2.89
CA VAL A 484 21.78 22.69 2.48
C VAL A 484 21.93 24.20 2.29
N LEU A 485 21.61 24.72 1.11
CA LEU A 485 21.83 26.13 0.77
C LEU A 485 20.77 27.05 1.40
N ASP A 486 19.51 26.61 1.41
CA ASP A 486 18.37 27.31 2.02
C ASP A 486 17.45 26.30 2.73
N PRO A 487 17.53 26.13 4.06
CA PRO A 487 16.72 25.16 4.81
C PRO A 487 15.20 25.35 4.66
N ALA A 488 14.72 26.53 4.24
CA ALA A 488 13.30 26.79 4.01
C ALA A 488 12.78 26.20 2.68
N ARG A 489 13.69 25.71 1.82
CA ARG A 489 13.34 25.12 0.52
C ARG A 489 13.61 23.62 0.53
N PRO A 490 12.79 22.82 -0.18
CA PRO A 490 13.02 21.40 -0.24
C PRO A 490 14.29 21.06 -1.01
N ILE A 491 15.00 20.04 -0.53
CA ILE A 491 16.18 19.50 -1.18
C ILE A 491 15.81 18.37 -2.15
N VAL A 492 16.61 18.21 -3.20
CA VAL A 492 16.59 17.02 -4.05
C VAL A 492 18.01 16.52 -4.14
N TYR A 493 18.30 15.40 -3.49
CA TYR A 493 19.60 14.74 -3.54
C TYR A 493 19.44 13.31 -4.01
N ILE A 494 19.90 13.00 -5.22
CA ILE A 494 19.78 11.66 -5.80
C ILE A 494 21.15 11.23 -6.30
N ILE A 495 21.75 10.27 -5.62
CA ILE A 495 23.02 9.68 -5.98
C ILE A 495 22.79 8.27 -6.52
N PRO A 496 22.93 8.04 -7.83
CA PRO A 496 22.72 6.72 -8.43
C PRO A 496 23.87 5.75 -8.17
N ASP A 497 25.04 6.24 -7.75
CA ASP A 497 26.19 5.41 -7.40
C ASP A 497 26.07 4.89 -5.95
N GLU A 498 26.72 3.75 -5.65
CA GLU A 498 26.90 3.25 -4.29
C GLU A 498 27.81 4.20 -3.50
N LYS A 499 27.21 5.21 -2.90
CA LYS A 499 27.91 6.23 -2.12
C LYS A 499 27.24 6.43 -0.77
N ASP A 500 28.02 6.25 0.28
CA ASP A 500 27.56 6.52 1.64
C ASP A 500 27.40 8.03 1.86
N ILE A 501 26.28 8.41 2.48
CA ILE A 501 25.94 9.79 2.80
C ILE A 501 25.92 9.98 4.32
N ILE A 502 26.69 10.94 4.80
CA ILE A 502 26.61 11.47 6.15
C ILE A 502 25.62 12.63 6.13
N LEU A 503 24.52 12.52 6.86
CA LEU A 503 23.54 13.58 6.97
C LEU A 503 24.12 14.75 7.79
N PRO A 504 24.16 15.97 7.24
CA PRO A 504 24.59 17.14 8.00
C PRO A 504 23.58 17.46 9.12
N PRO A 505 24.03 17.95 10.29
CA PRO A 505 23.12 18.37 11.35
C PRO A 505 22.24 19.56 10.92
N GLY A 506 20.99 19.57 11.37
CA GLY A 506 20.04 20.64 11.09
C GLY A 506 18.61 20.17 10.81
N GLU A 507 17.74 21.12 10.50
CA GLU A 507 16.35 20.87 10.10
C GLU A 507 16.17 21.21 8.62
N TYR A 508 15.76 20.24 7.82
CA TYR A 508 15.50 20.41 6.39
C TYR A 508 14.54 19.31 5.89
N GLY A 509 14.07 19.43 4.65
CA GLY A 509 13.17 18.45 4.07
C GLY A 509 13.32 18.33 2.58
N GLY A 510 12.81 17.26 1.99
CA GLY A 510 13.02 16.97 0.57
C GLY A 510 12.91 15.50 0.23
N ILE A 511 13.64 15.16 -0.84
CA ILE A 511 13.85 13.79 -1.28
C ILE A 511 15.36 13.51 -1.26
N LEU A 512 15.75 12.51 -0.49
CA LEU A 512 17.11 11.98 -0.42
C LEU A 512 17.10 10.53 -0.90
N VAL A 513 17.86 10.24 -1.94
CA VAL A 513 18.03 8.88 -2.45
C VAL A 513 19.51 8.60 -2.69
N THR A 514 20.00 7.48 -2.16
CA THR A 514 21.33 6.95 -2.48
C THR A 514 21.28 5.44 -2.62
N ASN A 515 22.11 4.87 -3.50
CA ASN A 515 22.33 3.42 -3.54
C ASN A 515 23.27 2.92 -2.43
N GLY A 516 23.99 3.82 -1.74
CA GLY A 516 24.81 3.48 -0.58
C GLY A 516 24.05 3.54 0.75
N SER A 517 24.80 3.68 1.84
CA SER A 517 24.28 3.81 3.20
C SER A 517 23.97 5.27 3.55
N VAL A 518 23.13 5.48 4.55
CA VAL A 518 22.92 6.79 5.17
C VAL A 518 23.39 6.72 6.62
N LEU A 519 24.17 7.71 7.06
CA LEU A 519 24.77 7.76 8.39
C LEU A 519 24.44 9.09 9.09
N VAL A 520 24.02 9.01 10.35
CA VAL A 520 23.99 10.13 11.30
C VAL A 520 25.10 9.92 12.32
N GLN A 521 26.03 10.87 12.45
CA GLN A 521 27.19 10.71 13.33
C GLN A 521 26.81 10.97 14.79
N SER A 522 27.64 10.46 15.71
CA SER A 522 27.47 10.72 17.13
C SER A 522 27.62 12.21 17.43
N GLY A 523 26.68 12.76 18.19
CA GLY A 523 26.60 14.18 18.52
C GLY A 523 25.87 15.04 17.48
N ASP A 524 25.54 14.50 16.30
CA ASP A 524 24.71 15.21 15.32
C ASP A 524 23.22 15.07 15.65
N SER A 525 22.45 16.10 15.33
CA SER A 525 21.00 16.11 15.42
C SER A 525 20.39 16.55 14.09
N VAL A 526 19.58 15.67 13.50
CA VAL A 526 18.98 15.84 12.18
C VAL A 526 17.47 15.72 12.28
N ILE A 527 16.76 16.73 11.79
CA ILE A 527 15.31 16.68 11.59
C ILE A 527 15.04 16.73 10.10
N TYR A 528 14.50 15.64 9.56
CA TYR A 528 14.20 15.48 8.14
C TYR A 528 12.68 15.44 7.89
N LYS A 529 12.18 16.19 6.92
CA LYS A 529 10.77 16.12 6.47
C LYS A 529 10.69 15.63 5.03
N GLY A 530 9.95 14.56 4.77
CA GLY A 530 9.78 14.01 3.42
C GLY A 530 10.26 12.56 3.33
N LEU A 531 11.09 12.27 2.33
CA LEU A 531 11.45 10.90 1.95
C LEU A 531 12.97 10.66 1.97
N ILE A 532 13.39 9.65 2.74
CA ILE A 532 14.77 9.12 2.72
C ILE A 532 14.74 7.68 2.16
N ILE A 533 15.53 7.43 1.13
CA ILE A 533 15.77 6.08 0.58
C ILE A 533 17.28 5.80 0.57
N SER A 534 17.70 4.77 1.32
CA SER A 534 19.05 4.20 1.23
C SER A 534 19.01 2.84 0.53
N GLY A 535 19.95 2.58 -0.37
CA GLY A 535 20.11 1.27 -1.01
C GLY A 535 20.69 0.23 -0.04
N GLU A 536 21.55 0.67 0.87
CA GLU A 536 22.15 -0.14 1.94
C GLU A 536 21.55 0.26 3.30
N ASN A 537 22.35 0.18 4.37
CA ASN A 537 21.91 0.40 5.73
C ASN A 537 21.65 1.89 6.04
N LEU A 538 20.70 2.14 6.93
CA LEU A 538 20.65 3.38 7.70
C LEU A 538 21.35 3.15 9.04
N THR A 539 22.34 3.96 9.38
CA THR A 539 23.03 3.92 10.67
C THR A 539 22.84 5.23 11.42
N VAL A 540 22.36 5.16 12.65
CA VAL A 540 22.06 6.34 13.49
C VAL A 540 22.86 6.23 14.78
N ASN A 541 23.95 7.00 14.87
CA ASN A 541 24.77 7.12 16.08
C ASN A 541 24.50 8.41 16.87
N GLY A 542 23.70 9.33 16.31
CA GLY A 542 23.24 10.58 16.94
C GLY A 542 21.73 10.62 16.96
N ASP A 543 21.13 11.80 16.78
CA ASP A 543 19.67 11.97 16.76
C ASP A 543 19.15 12.14 15.33
N LEU A 544 18.21 11.27 14.92
CA LEU A 544 17.48 11.38 13.66
C LEU A 544 15.98 11.40 13.93
N THR A 545 15.33 12.52 13.61
CA THR A 545 13.87 12.61 13.56
C THR A 545 13.39 12.75 12.12
N VAL A 546 12.52 11.87 11.66
CA VAL A 546 11.95 11.89 10.31
C VAL A 546 10.45 12.10 10.37
N TYR A 547 9.92 13.07 9.61
CA TYR A 547 8.49 13.30 9.44
C TYR A 547 8.06 12.94 8.02
N GLU A 548 7.01 12.13 7.92
CA GLU A 548 6.31 11.95 6.65
C GLU A 548 5.68 13.28 6.21
N ASP A 549 6.01 13.72 4.99
CA ASP A 549 5.39 14.89 4.38
C ASP A 549 5.14 14.63 2.89
N ILE A 550 4.05 13.91 2.62
CA ILE A 550 3.66 13.54 1.26
C ILE A 550 3.32 14.77 0.40
N SER A 551 2.83 15.85 1.02
CA SER A 551 2.52 17.10 0.32
C SER A 551 3.79 17.77 -0.18
N LEU A 552 4.86 17.76 0.64
CA LEU A 552 6.19 18.21 0.24
C LEU A 552 6.73 17.35 -0.90
N VAL A 553 6.67 16.01 -0.80
CA VAL A 553 7.17 15.10 -1.85
C VAL A 553 6.46 15.37 -3.19
N PHE A 554 5.13 15.49 -3.20
CA PHE A 554 4.38 15.83 -4.41
C PHE A 554 4.66 17.26 -4.92
N GLY A 555 4.84 18.23 -4.02
CA GLY A 555 5.25 19.58 -4.38
C GLY A 555 6.61 19.60 -5.09
N VAL A 556 7.57 18.82 -4.60
CA VAL A 556 8.90 18.66 -5.20
C VAL A 556 8.79 18.00 -6.58
N LEU A 557 8.01 16.92 -6.71
CA LEU A 557 7.72 16.26 -7.99
C LEU A 557 7.15 17.22 -9.04
N GLY A 558 6.20 18.07 -8.64
CA GLY A 558 5.62 19.08 -9.52
C GLY A 558 6.62 20.17 -9.95
N SER A 559 7.55 20.55 -9.07
CA SER A 559 8.53 21.62 -9.34
C SER A 559 9.74 21.19 -10.19
N GLN A 560 10.15 19.92 -10.10
CA GLN A 560 11.32 19.37 -10.81
C GLN A 560 11.01 18.81 -12.20
N GLY A 561 9.74 18.88 -12.63
CA GLY A 561 9.29 18.42 -13.94
C GLY A 561 9.36 16.90 -14.14
N ASN A 562 9.32 16.47 -15.40
CA ASN A 562 9.14 15.05 -15.76
C ASN A 562 10.29 14.12 -15.34
N ASN A 563 11.51 14.63 -15.11
CA ASN A 563 12.65 13.76 -14.82
C ASN A 563 12.53 13.08 -13.46
N LEU A 564 12.15 13.82 -12.41
CA LEU A 564 11.97 13.25 -11.07
C LEU A 564 10.78 12.27 -11.03
N SER A 565 9.71 12.58 -11.76
CA SER A 565 8.58 11.64 -11.93
C SER A 565 9.05 10.35 -12.62
N ARG A 566 9.78 10.45 -13.73
CA ARG A 566 10.32 9.29 -14.46
C ARG A 566 11.35 8.51 -13.64
N PHE A 567 12.10 9.18 -12.76
CA PHE A 567 13.01 8.53 -11.82
C PHE A 567 12.24 7.59 -10.87
N PHE A 568 11.09 8.00 -10.35
CA PHE A 568 10.22 7.13 -9.55
C PHE A 568 9.30 6.22 -10.39
N CYS A 569 9.63 6.03 -11.67
CA CYS A 569 8.79 5.29 -12.63
C CYS A 569 7.34 5.80 -12.70
N ILE A 570 7.12 7.08 -12.43
CA ILE A 570 5.82 7.76 -12.53
C ILE A 570 5.68 8.33 -13.94
N GLU A 571 4.70 7.82 -14.68
CA GLU A 571 4.35 8.34 -16.00
C GLU A 571 3.59 9.67 -15.88
N SER A 572 3.82 10.59 -16.82
CA SER A 572 3.10 11.86 -16.89
C SER A 572 1.61 11.61 -17.15
N GLU A 573 0.74 12.14 -16.28
CA GLU A 573 -0.70 12.04 -16.50
C GLU A 573 -1.11 12.80 -17.77
N LYS A 574 -1.98 12.15 -18.54
CA LYS A 574 -2.81 12.84 -19.53
C LYS A 574 -4.20 13.01 -18.94
N PRO A 575 -4.92 14.09 -19.27
CA PRO A 575 -6.30 14.25 -18.81
C PRO A 575 -7.13 13.02 -19.18
N LEU A 576 -7.87 12.50 -18.21
CA LEU A 576 -8.75 11.32 -18.37
C LEU A 576 -9.63 11.44 -19.62
N PHE A 577 -10.10 12.65 -19.91
CA PHE A 577 -10.97 12.97 -21.03
C PHE A 577 -10.34 14.09 -21.87
N GLU A 578 -9.83 13.75 -23.06
CA GLU A 578 -9.11 14.67 -23.94
C GLU A 578 -9.86 14.83 -25.28
N ILE A 579 -10.30 16.04 -25.60
CA ILE A 579 -10.92 16.35 -26.90
C ILE A 579 -9.81 16.54 -27.92
N LYS A 580 -9.61 15.55 -28.79
CA LYS A 580 -8.56 15.58 -29.81
C LYS A 580 -8.98 16.41 -31.02
N SER A 581 -10.26 16.38 -31.37
CA SER A 581 -10.81 17.26 -32.40
C SER A 581 -12.31 17.48 -32.19
N CYS A 582 -12.78 18.65 -32.60
CA CYS A 582 -14.20 18.98 -32.70
C CYS A 582 -14.35 19.89 -33.93
N LYS A 583 -15.08 19.45 -34.95
CA LYS A 583 -15.21 20.20 -36.20
C LYS A 583 -16.51 19.91 -36.94
N GLU A 584 -16.93 20.88 -37.73
CA GLU A 584 -18.02 20.67 -38.68
C GLU A 584 -17.58 19.74 -39.81
N VAL A 585 -18.49 18.86 -40.23
CA VAL A 585 -18.29 17.93 -41.34
C VAL A 585 -19.49 17.91 -42.28
N LEU A 586 -19.30 17.36 -43.48
CA LEU A 586 -20.40 17.13 -44.41
C LEU A 586 -21.45 16.19 -43.79
N TYR A 587 -22.72 16.57 -43.85
CA TYR A 587 -23.81 15.83 -43.19
C TYR A 587 -23.85 14.33 -43.55
N ASN A 588 -23.62 14.01 -44.82
CA ASN A 588 -23.67 12.66 -45.38
C ASN A 588 -22.30 11.94 -45.41
N SER A 589 -21.24 12.51 -44.85
CA SER A 589 -19.96 11.80 -44.79
C SER A 589 -20.08 10.56 -43.91
N GLN A 590 -19.49 9.44 -44.33
CA GLN A 590 -19.40 8.27 -43.46
C GLN A 590 -18.50 8.58 -42.25
N TRP A 591 -18.89 7.97 -41.13
CA TRP A 591 -18.18 8.00 -39.85
C TRP A 591 -17.00 7.05 -39.81
#